data_AF-M7WEI5-F1
#
_entry.id   AF-M7WEI5-F1
#
_cell.length_a   1.000
_cell.length_b   1.000
_cell.length_c   1.000
_cell.angle_alpha   90.00
_cell.angle_beta   90.00
_cell.angle_gamma   90.00
#
_symmetry.space_group_name_H-M   'P 1'
#
loop_
_entity.id
_entity.type
_entity.pdbx_description
1 polymer ?
#
loop_
_entity_poly.entity_id
_entity_poly.type
_entity_poly.pdbx_seq_one_letter_code
_entity_poly.pdbx_strand_id
1 'polypeptide(L)'
;MKSEQQEMKQETKLRNLREWTGLSNYFILYDSDEMPFDRRSFQRVIYGRNNVMGLVITSSGEVFGSFHPTTLPQEDNDNEWVSDNNYFVFKINNEVCKYSKHERINTDWSLYLWSEHDNSLPNFYCVLFAFGLSFPLNNERSGIIRRGFECCYKSNQMLADGTYDNYNNVLFKPSRLILLQWFDN
;
A
#
# COMPACT_ATOMS: atom_id res chain seq x y z
N MET A 1 24.55 -7.86 20.64
CA MET A 1 25.15 -7.17 19.47
C MET A 1 24.35 -7.30 18.17
N LYS A 2 24.13 -8.50 17.57
CA LYS A 2 23.29 -8.62 16.35
C LYS A 2 21.79 -8.35 16.59
N SER A 3 21.25 -8.78 17.74
CA SER A 3 19.85 -8.55 18.14
C SER A 3 19.57 -7.06 18.41
N GLU A 4 20.42 -6.40 19.19
CA GLU A 4 20.28 -4.97 19.54
C GLU A 4 20.34 -4.04 18.31
N GLN A 5 21.21 -4.35 17.34
CA GLN A 5 21.28 -3.59 16.08
C GLN A 5 20.03 -3.78 15.21
N GLN A 6 19.39 -4.94 15.30
CA GLN A 6 18.17 -5.25 14.55
C GLN A 6 16.94 -4.60 15.20
N GLU A 7 16.86 -4.62 16.53
CA GLU A 7 15.84 -3.93 17.33
C GLU A 7 15.91 -2.41 17.09
N MET A 8 17.09 -1.80 17.19
CA MET A 8 17.28 -0.36 16.95
C MET A 8 16.90 0.07 15.53
N LYS A 9 17.16 -0.78 14.52
CA LYS A 9 16.72 -0.54 13.14
C LYS A 9 15.20 -0.62 12.99
N GLN A 10 14.55 -1.58 13.65
CA GLN A 10 13.09 -1.70 13.65
C GLN A 10 12.43 -0.51 14.35
N GLU A 11 12.94 -0.09 15.51
CA GLU A 11 12.47 1.10 16.21
C GLU A 11 12.61 2.36 15.35
N THR A 12 13.74 2.51 14.65
CA THR A 12 13.95 3.65 13.73
C THR A 12 12.95 3.65 12.58
N LYS A 13 12.65 2.48 11.99
CA LYS A 13 11.65 2.35 10.92
C LYS A 13 10.25 2.74 11.41
N LEU A 14 9.85 2.26 12.58
CA LEU A 14 8.56 2.60 13.20
C LEU A 14 8.48 4.09 13.56
N ARG A 15 9.59 4.68 14.03
CA ARG A 15 9.66 6.12 14.30
C ARG A 15 9.41 6.96 13.04
N ASN A 16 10.03 6.61 11.92
CA ASN A 16 9.80 7.34 10.66
C ASN A 16 8.34 7.25 10.20
N LEU A 17 7.70 6.09 10.35
CA LEU A 17 6.27 5.96 10.04
C LEU A 17 5.41 6.85 10.93
N ARG A 18 5.66 6.89 12.24
CA ARG A 18 4.99 7.80 13.19
C ARG A 18 5.17 9.26 12.81
N GLU A 19 6.40 9.66 12.45
CA GLU A 19 6.69 11.03 12.02
C GLU A 19 5.95 11.39 10.73
N TRP A 20 5.82 10.45 9.79
CA TRP A 20 5.15 10.69 8.52
C TRP A 20 3.62 10.73 8.61
N THR A 21 3.04 9.92 9.50
CA THR A 21 1.59 9.92 9.76
C THR A 21 1.18 11.01 10.74
N GLY A 22 2.11 11.46 11.59
CA GLY A 22 1.81 12.32 12.73
C GLY A 22 1.09 11.59 13.87
N LEU A 23 0.99 10.26 13.81
CA LEU A 23 0.18 9.43 14.72
C LEU A 23 1.07 8.50 15.54
N SER A 24 0.67 8.27 16.78
CA SER A 24 1.50 7.58 17.77
C SER A 24 1.27 6.05 17.83
N ASN A 25 0.03 5.61 17.63
CA ASN A 25 -0.39 4.23 17.82
C ASN A 25 -1.06 3.65 16.58
N TYR A 26 -1.19 2.32 16.54
CA TYR A 26 -1.90 1.62 15.47
C TYR A 26 -2.54 0.31 15.96
N PHE A 27 -3.61 -0.10 15.27
CA PHE A 27 -4.18 -1.45 15.34
C PHE A 27 -3.95 -2.19 14.02
N ILE A 28 -3.77 -3.51 14.09
CA ILE A 28 -3.78 -4.36 12.89
C ILE A 28 -5.24 -4.62 12.53
N LEU A 29 -5.65 -4.17 11.35
CA LEU A 29 -6.99 -4.40 10.79
C LEU A 29 -7.07 -5.73 10.04
N TYR A 30 -5.98 -6.09 9.38
CA TYR A 30 -5.91 -7.24 8.50
C TYR A 30 -4.47 -7.72 8.38
N ASP A 31 -4.34 -9.04 8.25
CA ASP A 31 -3.07 -9.71 8.00
C ASP A 31 -3.32 -10.89 7.08
N SER A 32 -2.66 -10.93 5.92
CA SER A 32 -2.87 -12.02 4.95
C SER A 32 -2.35 -13.38 5.41
N ASP A 33 -1.57 -13.43 6.49
CA ASP A 33 -1.19 -14.71 7.12
C ASP A 33 -2.38 -15.32 7.90
N GLU A 34 -3.32 -14.48 8.34
CA GLU A 34 -4.45 -14.86 9.19
C GLU A 34 -5.81 -14.73 8.49
N MET A 35 -5.87 -13.95 7.41
CA MET A 35 -7.09 -13.60 6.68
C MET A 35 -6.94 -13.86 5.16
N PRO A 36 -8.04 -14.15 4.45
CA PRO A 36 -7.97 -14.42 3.01
C PRO A 36 -7.42 -13.24 2.20
N PHE A 37 -6.48 -13.53 1.30
CA PHE A 37 -5.88 -12.54 0.39
C PHE A 37 -6.76 -12.25 -0.82
N ASP A 38 -7.93 -11.69 -0.57
CA ASP A 38 -8.90 -11.36 -1.61
C ASP A 38 -9.52 -9.97 -1.41
N ARG A 39 -10.23 -9.53 -2.45
CA ARG A 39 -10.89 -8.22 -2.50
C ARG A 39 -11.82 -7.99 -1.34
N ARG A 40 -12.66 -8.98 -1.04
CA ARG A 40 -13.71 -8.85 -0.04
C ARG A 40 -13.11 -8.68 1.34
N SER A 41 -12.12 -9.49 1.69
CA SER A 41 -11.45 -9.45 2.98
C SER A 41 -10.65 -8.16 3.17
N PHE A 42 -10.01 -7.67 2.10
CA PHE A 42 -9.30 -6.39 2.10
C PHE A 42 -10.27 -5.19 2.27
N GLN A 43 -11.28 -5.05 1.42
CA GLN A 43 -12.14 -3.85 1.42
C GLN A 43 -13.01 -3.77 2.66
N ARG A 44 -13.56 -4.91 3.12
CA ARG A 44 -14.45 -4.95 4.29
C ARG A 44 -13.81 -4.40 5.56
N VAL A 45 -12.50 -4.56 5.72
CA VAL A 45 -11.82 -4.06 6.93
C VAL A 45 -11.47 -2.58 6.86
N ILE A 46 -11.41 -1.98 5.66
CA ILE A 46 -11.00 -0.58 5.47
C ILE A 46 -12.18 0.38 5.27
N TYR A 47 -13.35 -0.11 4.84
CA TYR A 47 -14.53 0.72 4.65
C TYR A 47 -14.87 1.54 5.90
N GLY A 48 -15.14 2.82 5.70
CA GLY A 48 -15.48 3.77 6.75
C GLY A 48 -14.34 4.15 7.70
N ARG A 49 -13.11 3.67 7.47
CA ARG A 49 -11.95 3.97 8.31
C ARG A 49 -11.09 5.07 7.72
N ASN A 50 -10.45 5.84 8.59
CA ASN A 50 -9.42 6.81 8.25
C ASN A 50 -8.04 6.30 8.70
N ASN A 51 -6.99 7.04 8.32
CA ASN A 51 -5.62 6.75 8.74
C ASN A 51 -5.18 5.31 8.47
N VAL A 52 -5.57 4.77 7.31
CA VAL A 52 -5.31 3.39 6.94
C VAL A 52 -3.95 3.31 6.24
N MET A 53 -3.09 2.42 6.72
CA MET A 53 -1.81 2.08 6.10
C MET A 53 -1.86 0.65 5.60
N GLY A 54 -1.50 0.41 4.33
CA GLY A 54 -1.23 -0.94 3.86
C GLY A 54 0.25 -1.18 3.65
N LEU A 55 0.77 -2.25 4.25
CA LEU A 55 2.15 -2.71 4.14
C LEU A 55 2.18 -3.97 3.26
N VAL A 56 2.84 -3.86 2.12
CA VAL A 56 3.11 -4.96 1.21
C VAL A 56 4.51 -5.47 1.48
N ILE A 57 4.62 -6.78 1.71
CA ILE A 57 5.89 -7.49 1.85
C ILE A 57 6.03 -8.40 0.64
N THR A 58 7.16 -8.32 -0.06
CA THR A 58 7.46 -9.17 -1.21
C THR A 58 8.16 -10.47 -0.78
N SER A 59 8.20 -11.47 -1.65
CA SER A 59 9.01 -12.67 -1.39
C SER A 59 10.52 -12.41 -1.41
N SER A 60 10.97 -11.27 -1.97
CA SER A 60 12.36 -10.80 -1.89
C SER A 60 12.68 -10.08 -0.57
N GLY A 61 11.69 -9.90 0.31
CA GLY A 61 11.85 -9.23 1.60
C GLY A 61 11.79 -7.71 1.53
N GLU A 62 11.36 -7.14 0.40
CA GLU A 62 11.10 -5.71 0.30
C GLU A 62 9.78 -5.35 0.96
N VAL A 63 9.75 -4.15 1.54
CA VAL A 63 8.56 -3.64 2.23
C VAL A 63 8.23 -2.26 1.68
N PHE A 64 7.01 -2.09 1.20
CA PHE A 64 6.50 -0.80 0.73
C PHE A 64 5.00 -0.71 0.97
N GLY A 65 4.41 0.45 0.71
CA GLY A 65 3.01 0.63 0.99
C GLY A 65 2.48 2.01 0.67
N SER A 66 1.27 2.25 1.15
CA SER A 66 0.63 3.57 1.14
C SER A 66 -0.06 3.84 2.46
N PHE A 67 -0.24 5.12 2.74
CA PHE A 67 -1.02 5.62 3.87
C PHE A 67 -2.08 6.59 3.35
N HIS A 68 -3.31 6.40 3.81
CA HIS A 68 -4.49 7.15 3.42
C HIS A 68 -5.10 7.80 4.68
N PRO A 69 -4.80 9.08 4.96
CA PRO A 69 -5.37 9.79 6.10
C PRO A 69 -6.86 10.06 5.95
N THR A 70 -7.38 10.18 4.73
CA THR A 70 -8.81 10.46 4.53
C THR A 70 -9.69 9.33 5.05
N THR A 71 -10.93 9.64 5.44
CA THR A 71 -11.94 8.62 5.71
C THR A 71 -12.30 7.92 4.40
N LEU A 72 -12.02 6.63 4.33
CA LEU A 72 -12.40 5.81 3.20
C LEU A 72 -13.92 5.69 3.13
N PRO A 73 -14.48 5.59 1.91
CA PRO A 73 -15.91 5.44 1.70
C PRO A 73 -16.52 4.28 2.51
N GLN A 74 -17.83 4.36 2.71
CA GLN A 74 -18.58 3.20 3.20
C GLN A 74 -18.67 2.15 2.10
N GLU A 75 -19.08 0.96 2.46
CA GLU A 75 -19.43 -0.07 1.48
C GLU A 75 -20.53 0.48 0.55
N ASP A 76 -20.24 0.47 -0.75
CA ASP A 76 -21.16 0.94 -1.79
C ASP A 76 -21.20 -0.06 -2.96
N ASN A 77 -22.25 0.03 -3.76
CA ASN A 77 -22.50 -0.83 -4.91
C ASN A 77 -21.75 -0.38 -6.18
N ASP A 78 -21.06 0.76 -6.12
CA ASP A 78 -20.34 1.33 -7.25
C ASP A 78 -18.81 1.22 -7.08
N ASN A 79 -18.11 1.10 -8.20
CA ASN A 79 -16.65 1.22 -8.20
C ASN A 79 -16.27 2.71 -8.09
N GLU A 80 -15.29 3.05 -7.27
CA GLU A 80 -14.92 4.45 -7.02
C GLU A 80 -13.43 4.68 -6.79
N TRP A 81 -12.98 5.88 -7.17
CA TRP A 81 -11.68 6.40 -6.76
C TRP A 81 -11.83 7.25 -5.50
N VAL A 82 -11.06 6.92 -4.48
CA VAL A 82 -10.97 7.70 -3.25
C VAL A 82 -10.19 8.98 -3.51
N SER A 83 -10.79 10.13 -3.17
CA SER A 83 -10.13 11.42 -3.16
C SER A 83 -9.36 11.64 -1.86
N ASP A 84 -8.03 11.70 -1.95
CA ASP A 84 -7.11 11.99 -0.84
C ASP A 84 -5.90 12.75 -1.38
N ASN A 85 -5.72 14.00 -0.98
CA ASN A 85 -4.56 14.82 -1.36
C ASN A 85 -3.36 14.64 -0.43
N ASN A 86 -3.58 14.02 0.73
CA ASN A 86 -2.58 13.87 1.77
C ASN A 86 -2.02 12.44 1.84
N TYR A 87 -2.56 11.51 1.03
CA TYR A 87 -1.99 10.18 0.91
C TYR A 87 -0.54 10.23 0.44
N PHE A 88 0.22 9.23 0.86
CA PHE A 88 1.58 9.06 0.38
C PHE A 88 1.89 7.58 0.20
N VAL A 89 2.91 7.29 -0.60
CA VAL A 89 3.47 5.94 -0.75
C VAL A 89 4.87 5.93 -0.17
N PHE A 90 5.36 4.76 0.23
CA PHE A 90 6.63 4.64 0.94
C PHE A 90 7.31 3.29 0.69
N LYS A 91 8.60 3.22 0.98
CA LYS A 91 9.44 2.01 0.96
C LYS A 91 10.26 1.93 2.25
N ILE A 92 10.41 0.73 2.82
CA ILE A 92 11.06 0.43 4.12
C ILE A 92 12.08 -0.72 3.97
N ASN A 93 13.04 -0.60 3.05
CA ASN A 93 14.11 -1.58 2.90
C ASN A 93 15.29 -1.26 3.85
N ASN A 94 16.53 -1.27 3.34
CA ASN A 94 17.70 -0.79 4.09
C ASN A 94 17.70 0.74 4.27
N GLU A 95 16.88 1.44 3.48
CA GLU A 95 16.57 2.86 3.61
C GLU A 95 15.05 3.04 3.70
N VAL A 96 14.63 4.09 4.41
CA VAL A 96 13.22 4.42 4.65
C VAL A 96 12.89 5.67 3.86
N CYS A 97 12.09 5.52 2.80
CA CYS A 97 11.81 6.59 1.83
C CYS A 97 10.31 6.85 1.74
N LYS A 98 9.91 8.13 1.87
CA LYS A 98 8.55 8.62 1.63
C LYS A 98 8.48 9.29 0.27
N TYR A 99 7.44 8.98 -0.47
CA TYR A 99 7.18 9.52 -1.80
C TYR A 99 5.86 10.27 -1.78
N SER A 100 5.94 11.56 -2.10
CA SER A 100 4.76 12.41 -2.25
C SER A 100 4.39 12.54 -3.72
N LYS A 101 3.10 12.66 -3.98
CA LYS A 101 2.58 12.92 -5.32
C LYS A 101 3.17 14.21 -5.89
N HIS A 102 3.39 14.24 -7.20
CA HIS A 102 3.78 15.44 -7.93
C HIS A 102 2.64 16.46 -7.93
N GLU A 103 2.99 17.72 -7.69
CA GLU A 103 2.05 18.86 -7.79
C GLU A 103 1.46 19.02 -9.20
N ARG A 104 2.13 18.50 -10.24
CA ARG A 104 1.66 18.59 -11.63
C ARG A 104 0.55 17.58 -11.98
N ILE A 105 0.28 16.60 -11.11
CA ILE A 105 -0.82 15.69 -11.31
C ILE A 105 -2.08 16.31 -10.75
N ASN A 106 -2.93 16.79 -11.65
CA ASN A 106 -4.20 17.41 -11.33
C ASN A 106 -5.30 16.37 -11.07
N THR A 107 -5.08 15.48 -10.10
CA THR A 107 -6.13 14.63 -9.56
C THR A 107 -5.88 14.39 -8.08
N ASP A 108 -6.96 14.27 -7.34
CA ASP A 108 -6.95 14.00 -5.91
C ASP A 108 -7.08 12.49 -5.64
N TRP A 109 -7.14 11.66 -6.67
CA TRP A 109 -7.36 10.22 -6.49
C TRP A 109 -6.14 9.52 -5.87
N SER A 110 -6.42 8.52 -5.01
CA SER A 110 -5.42 7.78 -4.25
C SER A 110 -5.59 6.26 -4.35
N LEU A 111 -6.74 5.72 -3.95
CA LEU A 111 -7.05 4.30 -3.89
C LEU A 111 -8.29 4.02 -4.73
N TYR A 112 -8.29 2.91 -5.48
CA TYR A 112 -9.49 2.42 -6.15
C TYR A 112 -10.18 1.36 -5.31
N LEU A 113 -11.48 1.50 -5.13
CA LEU A 113 -12.35 0.54 -4.48
C LEU A 113 -13.34 -0.01 -5.51
N TRP A 114 -13.56 -1.31 -5.44
CA TRP A 114 -14.51 -2.02 -6.28
C TRP A 114 -15.82 -2.23 -5.53
N SER A 115 -16.91 -2.20 -6.28
CA SER A 115 -18.21 -2.72 -5.91
C SER A 115 -18.10 -4.17 -5.46
N GLU A 116 -18.90 -4.56 -4.47
CA GLU A 116 -19.06 -5.96 -4.07
C GLU A 116 -19.63 -6.84 -5.19
N HIS A 117 -20.30 -6.24 -6.18
CA HIS A 117 -20.87 -6.93 -7.34
C HIS A 117 -19.91 -7.04 -8.52
N ASP A 118 -18.78 -6.34 -8.46
CA ASP A 118 -17.75 -6.44 -9.47
C ASP A 118 -17.03 -7.79 -9.34
N ASN A 119 -17.23 -8.66 -10.34
CA ASN A 119 -16.55 -9.95 -10.48
C ASN A 119 -15.45 -9.91 -11.56
N SER A 120 -14.93 -8.71 -11.86
CA SER A 120 -13.87 -8.51 -12.85
C SER A 120 -12.51 -8.98 -12.30
N LEU A 121 -11.44 -8.53 -12.94
CA LEU A 121 -10.05 -8.93 -12.68
C LEU A 121 -9.73 -9.01 -11.18
N PRO A 122 -8.84 -9.92 -10.75
CA PRO A 122 -8.59 -10.23 -9.33
C PRO A 122 -7.92 -9.10 -8.52
N ASN A 123 -7.81 -7.89 -9.06
CA ASN A 123 -7.18 -6.74 -8.43
C ASN A 123 -8.03 -6.24 -7.26
N PHE A 124 -7.38 -5.80 -6.19
CA PHE A 124 -8.09 -5.31 -5.00
C PHE A 124 -7.40 -4.23 -4.17
N TYR A 125 -6.07 -4.11 -4.24
CA TYR A 125 -5.36 -3.00 -3.58
C TYR A 125 -4.66 -2.18 -4.65
N CYS A 126 -5.34 -1.17 -5.19
CA CYS A 126 -4.84 -0.38 -6.32
C CYS A 126 -4.63 1.07 -5.94
N VAL A 127 -3.37 1.43 -5.74
CA VAL A 127 -2.93 2.79 -5.43
C VAL A 127 -2.56 3.50 -6.72
N LEU A 128 -3.15 4.67 -6.95
CA LEU A 128 -3.09 5.42 -8.20
C LEU A 128 -1.63 5.60 -8.67
N PHE A 129 -1.37 5.12 -9.88
CA PHE A 129 -0.06 5.15 -10.55
C PHE A 129 1.12 4.58 -9.73
N ALA A 130 0.86 3.95 -8.59
CA ALA A 130 1.90 3.42 -7.73
C ALA A 130 2.01 1.91 -7.88
N PHE A 131 1.10 1.18 -7.25
CA PHE A 131 1.11 -0.28 -7.26
C PHE A 131 -0.29 -0.87 -7.18
N GLY A 132 -0.38 -2.15 -7.51
CA GLY A 132 -1.58 -2.97 -7.46
C GLY A 132 -1.28 -4.33 -6.84
N LEU A 133 -2.23 -4.88 -6.07
CA LEU A 133 -2.25 -6.30 -5.71
C LEU A 133 -3.47 -7.00 -6.30
N SER A 134 -3.29 -8.27 -6.62
CA SER A 134 -4.32 -9.18 -7.11
C SER A 134 -4.18 -10.59 -6.53
N PHE A 135 -5.30 -11.28 -6.34
CA PHE A 135 -5.28 -12.70 -5.95
C PHE A 135 -4.68 -13.56 -7.08
N PRO A 136 -3.91 -14.63 -6.78
CA PRO A 136 -3.60 -15.17 -5.46
C PRO A 136 -2.32 -14.63 -4.82
N LEU A 137 -2.23 -14.71 -3.48
CA LEU A 137 -0.98 -14.48 -2.77
C LEU A 137 0.12 -15.42 -3.28
N ASN A 138 1.39 -15.02 -3.18
CA ASN A 138 2.55 -15.82 -3.58
C ASN A 138 2.65 -16.18 -5.08
N ASN A 139 1.96 -15.45 -5.96
CA ASN A 139 2.12 -15.55 -7.40
C ASN A 139 3.04 -14.43 -7.94
N GLU A 140 3.93 -14.79 -8.89
CA GLU A 140 4.92 -13.89 -9.51
C GLU A 140 4.33 -12.66 -10.20
N ARG A 141 3.02 -12.67 -10.49
CA ARG A 141 2.31 -11.60 -11.20
C ARG A 141 1.15 -10.99 -10.41
N SER A 142 1.05 -11.33 -9.14
CA SER A 142 0.00 -10.84 -8.25
C SER A 142 0.30 -9.49 -7.61
N GLY A 143 1.52 -9.00 -7.81
CA GLY A 143 1.91 -7.64 -7.52
C GLY A 143 2.32 -6.91 -8.80
N ILE A 144 1.96 -5.64 -8.90
CA ILE A 144 2.38 -4.77 -10.00
C ILE A 144 2.77 -3.39 -9.48
N ILE A 145 3.94 -2.86 -9.87
CA ILE A 145 4.28 -1.44 -9.77
C ILE A 145 4.07 -0.84 -11.14
N ARG A 146 3.32 0.26 -11.18
CA ARG A 146 2.92 0.89 -12.43
C ARG A 146 4.09 1.65 -13.03
N ARG A 147 4.29 1.53 -14.34
CA ARG A 147 5.22 2.38 -15.11
C ARG A 147 4.99 3.88 -14.85
N GLY A 148 3.74 4.27 -14.61
CA GLY A 148 3.36 5.64 -14.32
C GLY A 148 3.92 6.21 -13.01
N PHE A 149 4.58 5.42 -12.15
CA PHE A 149 5.10 5.88 -10.87
C PHE A 149 5.97 7.13 -11.00
N GLU A 150 6.95 7.11 -11.90
CA GLU A 150 7.89 8.23 -12.09
C GLU A 150 7.21 9.49 -12.64
N CYS A 151 6.07 9.36 -13.32
CA CYS A 151 5.28 10.51 -13.76
C CYS A 151 4.51 11.13 -12.60
N CYS A 152 4.35 10.40 -11.48
CA CYS A 152 3.40 10.73 -10.42
C CYS A 152 3.98 11.00 -9.06
N TYR A 153 5.20 10.56 -8.79
CA TYR A 153 5.84 10.71 -7.49
C TYR A 153 7.20 11.39 -7.63
N LYS A 154 7.53 12.28 -6.69
CA LYS A 154 8.74 13.15 -6.71
C LYS A 154 10.09 12.41 -6.71
N SER A 155 10.12 11.07 -6.79
CA SER A 155 11.33 10.27 -6.90
C SER A 155 11.11 9.10 -7.86
N ASN A 156 12.17 8.70 -8.56
CA ASN A 156 12.18 7.65 -9.58
C ASN A 156 12.59 6.28 -9.05
N GLN A 157 12.67 6.11 -7.72
CA GLN A 157 12.95 4.80 -7.15
C GLN A 157 11.71 3.93 -7.20
N MET A 158 11.80 2.81 -7.91
CA MET A 158 10.78 1.75 -7.88
C MET A 158 10.55 1.27 -6.43
N LEU A 159 9.29 1.08 -6.05
CA LEU A 159 8.92 0.63 -4.70
C LEU A 159 9.41 -0.80 -4.40
N ALA A 160 9.59 -1.63 -5.43
CA ALA A 160 10.13 -2.97 -5.35
C ALA A 160 10.79 -3.37 -6.68
N ASP A 161 11.65 -4.37 -6.60
CA ASP A 161 12.31 -5.04 -7.71
C ASP A 161 11.41 -6.16 -8.26
N GLY A 162 11.58 -6.48 -9.55
CA GLY A 162 10.78 -7.52 -10.20
C GLY A 162 11.04 -7.66 -11.70
N THR A 163 10.13 -8.36 -12.39
CA THR A 163 10.19 -8.60 -13.84
C THR A 163 9.31 -7.61 -14.59
N TYR A 164 9.67 -7.22 -15.81
CA TYR A 164 8.87 -6.27 -16.57
C TYR A 164 7.80 -6.97 -17.41
N ASP A 165 6.59 -6.41 -17.45
CA ASP A 165 5.57 -6.77 -18.44
C ASP A 165 5.77 -6.02 -19.77
N ASN A 166 4.93 -6.32 -20.76
CA ASN A 166 5.01 -5.67 -22.08
C ASN A 166 4.68 -4.16 -22.05
N TYR A 167 4.16 -3.66 -20.94
CA TYR A 167 3.84 -2.25 -20.71
C TYR A 167 4.90 -1.56 -19.85
N ASN A 168 6.00 -2.23 -19.54
CA ASN A 168 7.07 -1.82 -18.62
C ASN A 168 6.59 -1.57 -17.18
N ASN A 169 5.54 -2.24 -16.73
CA ASN A 169 5.24 -2.34 -15.30
C ASN A 169 6.17 -3.38 -14.67
N VAL A 170 6.50 -3.20 -13.39
CA VAL A 170 7.28 -4.19 -12.63
C VAL A 170 6.30 -5.15 -11.96
N LEU A 171 6.37 -6.43 -12.31
CA LEU A 171 5.65 -7.53 -11.68
C LEU A 171 6.48 -8.10 -10.54
N PHE A 172 5.84 -8.29 -9.39
CA PHE A 172 6.47 -8.85 -8.20
C PHE A 172 5.55 -9.86 -7.51
N LYS A 173 6.17 -10.71 -6.69
CA LYS A 173 5.48 -11.70 -5.87
C LYS A 173 5.19 -11.17 -4.46
N PRO A 174 3.92 -10.88 -4.10
CA PRO A 174 3.58 -10.55 -2.73
C PRO A 174 3.66 -11.80 -1.86
N SER A 175 4.30 -11.67 -0.69
CA SER A 175 4.36 -12.72 0.34
C SER A 175 3.42 -12.44 1.49
N ARG A 176 3.16 -11.16 1.82
CA ARG A 176 2.22 -10.76 2.86
C ARG A 176 1.67 -9.35 2.64
N LEU A 177 0.45 -9.11 3.09
CA LEU A 177 -0.19 -7.80 3.19
C LEU A 177 -0.69 -7.60 4.61
N ILE A 178 -0.34 -6.47 5.21
CA ILE A 178 -0.81 -6.06 6.54
C ILE A 178 -1.51 -4.71 6.39
N LEU A 179 -2.70 -4.57 6.96
CA LEU A 179 -3.38 -3.27 7.05
C LEU A 179 -3.37 -2.80 8.49
N LEU A 180 -2.99 -1.55 8.69
CA LEU A 180 -2.97 -0.87 9.98
C LEU A 180 -3.94 0.30 9.96
N GLN A 181 -4.61 0.54 11.08
CA GLN A 181 -5.26 1.83 11.34
C GLN A 181 -4.45 2.58 12.37
N TRP A 182 -3.99 3.80 12.03
CA TRP A 182 -3.25 4.66 12.92
C TRP A 182 -4.18 5.61 13.68
N PHE A 183 -3.80 5.97 14.90
CA PHE A 183 -4.56 6.88 15.76
C PHE A 183 -3.66 7.53 16.81
N ASP A 184 -4.17 8.61 17.40
CA ASP A 184 -3.63 9.22 18.62
C ASP A 184 -4.44 8.81 19.84
N ASN A 185 -3.79 8.86 21.00
CA ASN A 185 -4.41 8.62 22.31
C ASN A 185 -5.37 9.73 22.72
#